data_AF-A0A8T0UY31-F1
#
_entry.id   AF-A0A8T0UY31-F1
#
_cell.length_a   1.000
_cell.length_b   1.000
_cell.length_c   1.000
_cell.angle_alpha   90.00
_cell.angle_beta   90.00
_cell.angle_gamma   90.00
#
_symmetry.space_group_name_H-M   'P 1'
#
loop_
_entity.id
_entity.type
_entity.pdbx_description
1 polymer ?
#
loop_
_entity_poly.entity_id
_entity_poly.type
_entity_poly.pdbx_seq_one_letter_code
_entity_poly.pdbx_strand_id
1 'polypeptide(L)'
;MRRQLNEQSFGAFDELKEDYFAKVVEQPVRKLLDVDSMSAALDRLLEELPPGLIESLSSIFLRTGHALTTHKTIADAAPTILELVSPECRGPISRKVEAVQERVQDIVNRMLDTLTNVISCGALPETEGSDIHPVTRAVAKGIGLLFQHRVTLNLILDRNRCQELDGIQSIKSFPCLISNLTMHLERVPEQNSKLLVHKELQYIFLMNNLQFILQQAENSGLKEPTGYDWVVRYQKQIEHNLEEYIQTSWAPVSSHVADKSAKQFSFWKPSCVQQFTTAFQSVYDIQRHWKVPDPHLREKLRASISKKIVPSYSEYLNKHRKDSRSIQMTAKDLEDLLAELFEG
;
A
#
# COMPACT_ATOMS: atom_id res chain seq x y z
N MET A 1 -36.31 24.62 -4.74
CA MET A 1 -36.64 26.02 -5.10
C MET A 1 -36.88 26.22 -6.60
N ARG A 2 -35.90 26.12 -7.53
CA ARG A 2 -36.16 26.26 -8.99
C ARG A 2 -37.22 25.29 -9.53
N ARG A 3 -37.14 24.00 -9.18
CA ARG A 3 -38.18 23.00 -9.53
C ARG A 3 -39.57 23.40 -9.01
N GLN A 4 -39.66 23.83 -7.76
CA GLN A 4 -40.93 24.26 -7.14
C GLN A 4 -41.51 25.53 -7.79
N LEU A 5 -40.66 26.47 -8.21
CA LEU A 5 -41.05 27.67 -8.98
C LEU A 5 -41.54 27.32 -10.39
N ASN A 6 -40.96 26.29 -11.01
CA ASN A 6 -41.34 25.84 -12.36
C ASN A 6 -42.56 24.91 -12.35
N GLU A 7 -42.91 24.30 -11.20
CA GLU A 7 -44.12 23.46 -11.03
C GLU A 7 -45.41 24.29 -10.84
N GLN A 8 -45.32 25.56 -10.48
CA GLN A 8 -46.47 26.44 -10.23
C GLN A 8 -46.60 27.48 -11.34
N SER A 9 -47.76 27.67 -11.97
CA SER A 9 -47.97 28.76 -12.96
C SER A 9 -48.42 30.05 -12.27
N PHE A 10 -47.80 31.17 -12.62
CA PHE A 10 -48.10 32.49 -12.08
C PHE A 10 -48.49 33.50 -13.18
N GLY A 11 -48.85 33.04 -14.38
CA GLY A 11 -49.31 33.89 -15.47
C GLY A 11 -48.19 34.76 -16.05
N ALA A 12 -48.35 36.08 -16.07
CA ALA A 12 -47.34 37.01 -16.62
C ALA A 12 -45.97 36.93 -15.91
N PHE A 13 -45.94 36.44 -14.65
CA PHE A 13 -44.69 36.23 -13.93
C PHE A 13 -43.91 35.01 -14.45
N ASP A 14 -44.55 34.09 -15.19
CA ASP A 14 -43.87 32.93 -15.76
C ASP A 14 -42.74 33.34 -16.73
N GLU A 15 -42.87 34.49 -17.40
CA GLU A 15 -41.83 35.08 -18.26
C GLU A 15 -40.63 35.64 -17.47
N LEU A 16 -40.81 35.99 -16.20
CA LEU A 16 -39.78 36.63 -15.35
C LEU A 16 -39.11 35.67 -14.35
N LYS A 17 -39.61 34.44 -14.23
CA LYS A 17 -39.13 33.46 -13.24
C LYS A 17 -37.64 33.17 -13.34
N GLU A 18 -37.15 32.97 -14.55
CA GLU A 18 -35.76 32.61 -14.79
C GLU A 18 -34.83 33.78 -14.42
N ASP A 19 -35.20 35.02 -14.77
CA ASP A 19 -34.45 36.23 -14.40
C ASP A 19 -34.47 36.49 -12.89
N TYR A 20 -35.64 36.31 -12.25
CA TYR A 20 -35.79 36.44 -10.80
C TYR A 20 -34.93 35.39 -10.07
N PHE A 21 -35.00 34.13 -10.49
CA PHE A 21 -34.23 33.06 -9.89
C PHE A 21 -32.73 33.27 -10.07
N ALA A 22 -32.30 33.64 -11.28
CA ALA A 22 -30.92 33.95 -11.61
C ALA A 22 -30.35 35.06 -10.71
N LYS A 23 -31.14 36.10 -10.42
CA LYS A 23 -30.76 37.18 -9.50
C LYS A 23 -30.63 36.72 -8.05
N VAL A 24 -31.53 35.83 -7.59
CA VAL A 24 -31.48 35.28 -6.23
C VAL A 24 -30.25 34.40 -6.01
N VAL A 25 -29.83 33.62 -7.00
CA VAL A 25 -28.68 32.70 -6.86
C VAL A 25 -27.32 33.37 -7.11
N GLU A 26 -27.28 34.57 -7.68
CA GLU A 26 -26.05 35.27 -8.06
C GLU A 26 -25.09 35.48 -6.87
N GLN A 27 -25.60 36.01 -5.75
CA GLN A 27 -24.80 36.29 -4.54
C GLN A 27 -24.33 35.00 -3.83
N PRO A 28 -25.18 34.00 -3.58
CA PRO A 28 -24.74 32.71 -3.05
C PRO A 28 -23.66 32.03 -3.89
N VAL A 29 -23.82 32.00 -5.22
CA VAL A 29 -22.83 31.40 -6.13
C VAL A 29 -21.50 32.16 -6.07
N ARG A 30 -21.53 33.49 -6.04
CA ARG A 30 -20.30 34.31 -5.90
C ARG A 30 -19.58 34.06 -4.58
N LYS A 31 -20.32 33.89 -3.48
CA LYS A 31 -19.76 33.60 -2.16
C LYS A 31 -19.19 32.18 -2.08
N LEU A 32 -19.85 31.22 -2.73
CA LEU A 32 -19.34 29.84 -2.85
C LEU A 32 -18.05 29.80 -3.68
N LEU A 33 -18.00 30.59 -4.76
CA LEU A 33 -16.85 30.72 -5.64
C LEU A 33 -15.92 31.88 -5.26
N ASP A 34 -15.81 32.15 -3.96
CA ASP A 34 -14.85 33.11 -3.45
C ASP A 34 -13.43 32.54 -3.50
N VAL A 35 -12.68 32.98 -4.52
CA VAL A 35 -11.36 32.46 -4.85
C VAL A 35 -10.37 32.74 -3.74
N ASP A 36 -10.47 33.88 -3.05
CA ASP A 36 -9.52 34.26 -2.00
C ASP A 36 -9.71 33.39 -0.76
N SER A 37 -10.95 33.20 -0.32
CA SER A 37 -11.28 32.29 0.79
C SER A 37 -10.90 30.84 0.49
N MET A 38 -11.18 30.37 -0.73
CA MET A 38 -10.79 29.02 -1.14
C MET A 38 -9.28 28.89 -1.26
N SER A 39 -8.59 29.87 -1.83
CA SER A 39 -7.13 29.87 -1.92
C SER A 39 -6.49 29.82 -0.54
N ALA A 40 -6.97 30.62 0.42
CA ALA A 40 -6.47 30.56 1.79
C ALA A 40 -6.70 29.19 2.45
N ALA A 41 -7.86 28.56 2.22
CA ALA A 41 -8.14 27.21 2.73
C ALA A 41 -7.25 26.14 2.07
N LEU A 42 -6.95 26.34 0.79
CA LEU A 42 -6.12 25.50 -0.03
C LEU A 42 -4.62 25.65 0.32
N ASP A 43 -4.16 26.87 0.65
CA ASP A 43 -2.82 27.15 1.15
C ASP A 43 -2.53 26.46 2.48
N ARG A 44 -3.54 26.31 3.34
CA ARG A 44 -3.42 25.50 4.57
C ARG A 44 -3.04 24.05 4.30
N LEU A 45 -3.32 23.53 3.10
CA LEU A 45 -2.88 22.19 2.74
C LEU A 45 -1.37 22.11 2.46
N LEU A 46 -0.72 23.24 2.18
CA LEU A 46 0.72 23.36 1.96
C LEU A 46 1.50 23.77 3.23
N GLU A 47 0.80 24.08 4.33
CA GLU A 47 1.41 24.37 5.64
C GLU A 47 2.26 23.20 6.17
N GLU A 48 3.09 23.50 7.17
CA GLU A 48 4.13 22.61 7.72
C GLU A 48 3.66 21.16 7.86
N LEU A 49 4.46 20.27 7.28
CA LEU A 49 4.25 18.84 7.40
C LEU A 49 4.52 18.40 8.84
N PRO A 50 3.76 17.42 9.36
CA PRO A 50 4.02 16.89 10.68
C PRO A 50 5.45 16.35 10.78
N PRO A 51 6.10 16.45 11.94
CA PRO A 51 7.44 15.89 12.13
C PRO A 51 7.37 14.37 11.94
N GLY A 52 8.32 13.83 11.19
CA GLY A 52 8.39 12.39 10.88
C GLY A 52 8.01 12.05 9.45
N LEU A 53 8.75 11.10 8.87
CA LEU A 53 8.59 10.70 7.47
C LEU A 53 7.21 10.09 7.19
N ILE A 54 6.72 9.23 8.08
CA ILE A 54 5.50 8.45 7.87
C ILE A 54 4.27 9.34 7.95
N GLU A 55 4.24 10.22 8.95
CA GLU A 55 3.22 11.22 9.18
C GLU A 55 3.17 12.21 8.02
N SER A 56 4.35 12.66 7.56
CA SER A 56 4.48 13.54 6.39
C SER A 56 3.89 12.88 5.14
N LEU A 57 4.31 11.65 4.82
CA LEU A 57 3.80 10.91 3.65
C LEU A 57 2.28 10.74 3.72
N SER A 58 1.76 10.28 4.86
CA SER A 58 0.33 10.04 5.05
C SER A 58 -0.48 11.32 4.92
N SER A 59 0.03 12.43 5.48
CA SER A 59 -0.56 13.76 5.37
C SER A 59 -0.60 14.24 3.92
N ILE A 60 0.51 14.13 3.18
CA ILE A 60 0.58 14.55 1.77
C ILE A 60 -0.43 13.76 0.93
N PHE A 61 -0.49 12.43 1.04
CA PHE A 61 -1.45 11.63 0.27
C PHE A 61 -2.91 12.02 0.56
N LEU A 62 -3.25 12.21 1.85
CA LEU A 62 -4.60 12.59 2.25
C LEU A 62 -4.98 13.98 1.72
N ARG A 63 -4.09 14.96 1.88
CA ARG A 63 -4.31 16.34 1.41
C ARG A 63 -4.44 16.39 -0.11
N THR A 64 -3.63 15.62 -0.85
CA THR A 64 -3.77 15.47 -2.31
C THR A 64 -5.14 14.88 -2.69
N GLY A 65 -5.62 13.87 -1.97
CA GLY A 65 -6.96 13.31 -2.17
C GLY A 65 -8.09 14.32 -1.99
N HIS A 66 -8.03 15.13 -0.93
CA HIS A 66 -9.00 16.20 -0.70
C HIS A 66 -8.97 17.27 -1.80
N ALA A 67 -7.79 17.67 -2.25
CA ALA A 67 -7.64 18.61 -3.36
C ALA A 67 -8.24 18.03 -4.66
N LEU A 68 -7.94 16.78 -5.00
CA LEU A 68 -8.51 16.09 -6.18
C LEU A 68 -10.03 15.97 -6.10
N THR A 69 -10.57 15.68 -4.91
CA THR A 69 -12.02 15.64 -4.67
C THR A 69 -12.66 17.02 -4.88
N THR A 70 -11.99 18.07 -4.41
CA THR A 70 -12.45 19.45 -4.59
C THR A 70 -12.45 19.83 -6.07
N HIS A 71 -11.38 19.52 -6.81
CA HIS A 71 -11.30 19.74 -8.25
C HIS A 71 -12.45 19.06 -9.00
N LYS A 72 -12.68 17.77 -8.73
CA LYS A 72 -13.77 17.00 -9.33
C LYS A 72 -15.13 17.59 -9.01
N THR A 73 -15.39 17.91 -7.74
CA THR A 73 -16.69 18.45 -7.29
C THR A 73 -17.01 19.77 -8.00
N ILE A 74 -16.01 20.64 -8.16
CA ILE A 74 -16.17 21.90 -8.89
C ILE A 74 -16.41 21.65 -10.37
N ALA A 75 -15.64 20.75 -11.00
CA ALA A 75 -15.81 20.40 -12.41
C ALA A 75 -17.20 19.82 -12.71
N ASP A 76 -17.71 18.94 -11.84
CA ASP A 76 -19.02 18.31 -12.00
C ASP A 76 -20.17 19.31 -11.74
N ALA A 77 -19.99 20.26 -10.80
CA ALA A 77 -21.01 21.26 -10.48
C ALA A 77 -21.05 22.45 -11.45
N ALA A 78 -19.94 22.75 -12.15
CA ALA A 78 -19.81 23.93 -12.99
C ALA A 78 -20.91 24.09 -14.07
N PRO A 79 -21.27 23.05 -14.85
CA PRO A 79 -22.34 23.18 -15.85
C PRO A 79 -23.68 23.57 -15.21
N THR A 80 -24.02 22.92 -14.10
CA THR A 80 -25.26 23.20 -13.36
C THR A 80 -25.27 24.63 -12.82
N ILE A 81 -24.14 25.11 -12.28
CA ILE A 81 -24.02 26.48 -11.79
C ILE A 81 -24.21 27.48 -12.94
N LEU A 82 -23.60 27.24 -14.10
CA LEU A 82 -23.71 28.12 -15.28
C LEU A 82 -25.13 28.17 -15.88
N GLU A 83 -25.89 27.08 -15.76
CA GLU A 83 -27.30 27.03 -16.15
C GLU A 83 -28.25 27.76 -15.18
N LEU A 84 -27.84 27.94 -13.93
CA LEU A 84 -28.66 28.59 -12.89
C LEU A 84 -28.51 30.12 -12.89
N VAL A 85 -27.45 30.65 -13.47
CA VAL A 85 -27.10 32.07 -13.42
C VAL A 85 -27.51 32.79 -14.70
N SER A 86 -27.70 34.11 -14.59
CA SER A 86 -28.14 34.93 -15.73
C SER A 86 -27.07 34.94 -16.83
N PRO A 87 -27.44 35.12 -18.12
CA PRO A 87 -26.50 35.11 -19.23
C PRO A 87 -25.31 36.06 -19.05
N GLU A 88 -25.54 37.23 -18.43
CA GLU A 88 -24.51 38.25 -18.17
C GLU A 88 -23.51 37.79 -17.10
N CYS A 89 -23.94 36.95 -16.16
CA CYS A 89 -23.13 36.43 -15.07
C CYS A 89 -22.34 35.16 -15.45
N ARG A 90 -22.73 34.46 -16.52
CA ARG A 90 -22.08 33.20 -16.95
C ARG A 90 -20.58 33.38 -17.21
N GLY A 91 -20.19 34.42 -17.95
CA GLY A 91 -18.78 34.69 -18.25
C GLY A 91 -17.92 34.92 -16.98
N PRO A 92 -18.28 35.88 -16.12
CA PRO A 92 -17.58 36.11 -14.85
C PRO A 92 -17.53 34.88 -13.93
N ILE A 93 -18.60 34.08 -13.87
CA ILE A 93 -18.68 32.89 -13.03
C ILE A 93 -17.82 31.75 -13.61
N SER A 94 -17.80 31.57 -14.94
CA SER A 94 -16.91 30.61 -15.61
C SER A 94 -15.44 30.89 -15.28
N ARG A 95 -15.02 32.16 -15.37
CA ARG A 95 -13.64 32.55 -15.02
C ARG A 95 -13.30 32.29 -13.56
N LYS A 96 -14.26 32.47 -12.64
CA LYS A 96 -14.07 32.12 -11.23
C LYS A 96 -13.91 30.61 -11.03
N VAL A 97 -14.73 29.79 -11.69
CA VAL A 97 -14.60 28.33 -11.67
C VAL A 97 -13.24 27.90 -12.19
N GLU A 98 -12.81 28.44 -13.33
CA GLU A 98 -11.51 28.18 -13.94
C GLU A 98 -10.36 28.55 -12.99
N ALA A 99 -10.39 29.75 -12.39
CA ALA A 99 -9.36 30.20 -11.45
C ALA A 99 -9.23 29.27 -10.22
N VAL A 100 -10.35 28.76 -9.69
CA VAL A 100 -10.31 27.81 -8.57
C VAL A 100 -9.75 26.47 -9.01
N GLN A 101 -10.13 25.99 -10.20
CA GLN A 101 -9.60 24.73 -10.73
C GLN A 101 -8.08 24.83 -10.95
N GLU A 102 -7.59 25.91 -11.54
CA GLU A 102 -6.16 26.18 -11.71
C GLU A 102 -5.44 26.22 -10.35
N ARG A 103 -6.05 26.84 -9.34
CA ARG A 103 -5.47 26.89 -8.01
C ARG A 103 -5.36 25.52 -7.35
N VAL A 104 -6.40 24.69 -7.47
CA VAL A 104 -6.38 23.32 -6.95
C VAL A 104 -5.34 22.47 -7.70
N GLN A 105 -5.19 22.67 -9.01
CA GLN A 105 -4.18 21.99 -9.83
C GLN A 105 -2.76 22.31 -9.37
N ASP A 106 -2.45 23.59 -9.16
CA ASP A 106 -1.14 24.02 -8.62
C ASP A 106 -0.81 23.31 -7.31
N ILE A 107 -1.77 23.22 -6.39
CA ILE A 107 -1.55 22.58 -5.09
C ILE A 107 -1.33 21.08 -5.21
N VAL A 108 -2.12 20.41 -6.05
CA VAL A 108 -1.92 18.98 -6.34
C VAL A 108 -0.50 18.76 -6.88
N ASN A 109 -0.06 19.57 -7.85
CA ASN A 109 1.28 19.45 -8.42
C ASN A 109 2.37 19.65 -7.35
N ARG A 110 2.28 20.72 -6.56
CA ARG A 110 3.23 21.01 -5.48
C ARG A 110 3.28 19.91 -4.42
N MET A 111 2.14 19.29 -4.11
CA MET A 111 2.09 18.14 -3.20
C MET A 111 2.74 16.90 -3.80
N LEU A 112 2.55 16.64 -5.10
CA LEU A 112 3.20 15.51 -5.79
C LEU A 112 4.71 15.71 -5.89
N ASP A 113 5.18 16.94 -6.09
CA ASP A 113 6.60 17.28 -6.06
C ASP A 113 7.17 17.09 -4.65
N THR A 114 6.46 17.59 -3.63
CA THR A 114 6.82 17.40 -2.22
C THR A 114 6.88 15.92 -1.87
N LEU A 115 5.89 15.13 -2.31
CA LEU A 115 5.85 13.68 -2.13
C LEU A 115 7.08 13.01 -2.74
N THR A 116 7.39 13.33 -4.00
CA THR A 116 8.54 12.77 -4.72
C THR A 116 9.85 13.10 -4.00
N ASN A 117 9.99 14.35 -3.53
CA ASN A 117 11.16 14.79 -2.76
C ASN A 117 11.28 14.06 -1.42
N VAL A 118 10.19 13.97 -0.65
CA VAL A 118 10.17 13.29 0.65
C VAL A 118 10.51 11.80 0.50
N ILE A 119 9.97 11.13 -0.52
CA ILE A 119 10.25 9.72 -0.81
C ILE A 119 11.71 9.54 -1.30
N SER A 120 12.26 10.51 -2.04
CA SER A 120 13.65 10.44 -2.53
C SER A 120 14.69 10.74 -1.44
N CYS A 121 14.37 11.61 -0.49
CA CYS A 121 15.28 12.04 0.57
C CYS A 121 15.17 11.21 1.86
N GLY A 122 14.11 10.40 2.01
CA GLY A 122 13.79 9.73 3.27
C GLY A 122 14.83 8.70 3.68
N ALA A 123 15.53 8.95 4.80
CA ALA A 123 16.17 7.90 5.57
C ALA A 123 15.08 6.89 5.99
N LEU A 124 15.35 5.62 5.76
CA LEU A 124 14.41 4.56 6.08
C LEU A 124 14.34 4.45 7.61
N PRO A 125 13.16 4.63 8.24
CA PRO A 125 13.04 4.40 9.67
C PRO A 125 13.37 2.94 9.97
N GLU A 126 14.16 2.69 11.01
CA GLU A 126 14.46 1.33 11.43
C GLU A 126 13.18 0.63 11.86
N THR A 127 12.84 -0.46 11.19
CA THR A 127 11.88 -1.43 11.72
C THR A 127 12.63 -2.60 12.30
N GLU A 128 12.46 -2.81 13.60
CA GLU A 128 12.86 -4.04 14.24
C GLU A 128 11.84 -5.13 13.89
N GLY A 129 12.33 -6.24 13.31
CA GLY A 129 11.55 -7.47 13.18
C GLY A 129 10.95 -7.71 11.80
N SER A 130 9.86 -8.49 11.78
CA SER A 130 9.33 -9.11 10.56
C SER A 130 8.10 -8.39 9.98
N ASP A 131 7.49 -7.42 10.67
CA ASP A 131 6.23 -6.80 10.25
C ASP A 131 6.38 -5.94 8.97
N ILE A 132 5.26 -5.52 8.40
CA ILE A 132 5.19 -4.65 7.22
C ILE A 132 5.78 -3.29 7.59
N HIS A 133 6.72 -2.81 6.77
CA HIS A 133 7.40 -1.55 7.02
C HIS A 133 6.44 -0.35 6.93
N PRO A 134 6.47 0.62 7.86
CA PRO A 134 5.54 1.74 7.87
C PRO A 134 5.56 2.59 6.58
N VAL A 135 6.73 2.80 5.98
CA VAL A 135 6.83 3.50 4.68
C VAL A 135 6.17 2.68 3.56
N THR A 136 6.38 1.35 3.51
CA THR A 136 5.67 0.48 2.56
C THR A 136 4.16 0.62 2.73
N ARG A 137 3.69 0.64 3.99
CA ARG A 137 2.28 0.82 4.32
C ARG A 137 1.73 2.16 3.85
N ALA A 138 2.43 3.25 4.15
CA ALA A 138 2.00 4.60 3.80
C ALA A 138 1.97 4.81 2.28
N VAL A 139 3.03 4.40 1.57
CA VAL A 139 3.15 4.57 0.12
C VAL A 139 2.15 3.69 -0.62
N ALA A 140 2.00 2.41 -0.27
CA ALA A 140 1.05 1.52 -0.95
C ALA A 140 -0.41 1.99 -0.77
N LYS A 141 -0.80 2.42 0.45
CA LYS A 141 -2.12 3.02 0.69
C LYS A 141 -2.30 4.33 -0.10
N GLY A 142 -1.26 5.16 -0.14
CA GLY A 142 -1.25 6.41 -0.88
C GLY A 142 -1.43 6.20 -2.39
N ILE A 143 -0.72 5.24 -2.98
CA ILE A 143 -0.92 4.83 -4.39
C ILE A 143 -2.37 4.41 -4.62
N GLY A 144 -2.96 3.61 -3.73
CA GLY A 144 -4.37 3.21 -3.81
C GLY A 144 -5.31 4.42 -3.82
N LEU A 145 -5.08 5.40 -2.95
CA LEU A 145 -5.85 6.66 -2.91
C LEU A 145 -5.71 7.44 -4.23
N LEU A 146 -4.49 7.63 -4.74
CA LEU A 146 -4.27 8.33 -6.02
C LEU A 146 -5.00 7.63 -7.17
N PHE A 147 -5.05 6.30 -7.14
CA PHE A 147 -5.71 5.50 -8.16
C PHE A 147 -7.24 5.65 -8.15
N GLN A 148 -7.85 5.84 -6.98
CA GLN A 148 -9.28 6.19 -6.88
C GLN A 148 -9.60 7.51 -7.59
N HIS A 149 -8.62 8.43 -7.66
CA HIS A 149 -8.73 9.71 -8.36
C HIS A 149 -8.10 9.73 -9.76
N ARG A 150 -7.77 8.57 -10.35
CA ARG A 150 -7.02 8.47 -11.62
C ARG A 150 -7.56 9.31 -12.78
N VAL A 151 -8.88 9.45 -12.91
CA VAL A 151 -9.49 10.24 -13.99
C VAL A 151 -9.17 11.72 -13.83
N THR A 152 -9.47 12.27 -12.64
CA THR A 152 -9.17 13.67 -12.31
C THR A 152 -7.69 13.94 -12.37
N LEU A 153 -6.87 13.04 -11.81
CA LEU A 153 -5.43 13.19 -11.80
C LEU A 153 -4.82 13.15 -13.22
N ASN A 154 -5.30 12.26 -14.10
CA ASN A 154 -4.91 12.27 -15.52
C ASN A 154 -5.22 13.62 -16.20
N LEU A 155 -6.44 14.15 -16.01
CA LEU A 155 -6.84 15.42 -16.61
C LEU A 155 -5.95 16.60 -16.16
N ILE A 156 -5.56 16.61 -14.88
CA ILE A 156 -4.65 17.63 -14.33
C ILE A 156 -3.26 17.48 -14.95
N LEU A 157 -2.71 16.26 -14.95
CA LEU A 157 -1.36 16.01 -15.45
C LEU A 157 -1.23 16.22 -16.98
N ASP A 158 -2.26 15.88 -17.75
CA ASP A 158 -2.27 16.09 -19.21
C ASP A 158 -2.34 17.57 -19.57
N ARG A 159 -3.06 18.40 -18.79
CA ARG A 159 -3.07 19.87 -18.99
C ARG A 159 -1.68 20.48 -18.77
N ASN A 160 -0.95 20.03 -17.75
CA ASN A 160 0.41 20.52 -17.48
C ASN A 160 1.37 20.21 -18.64
N ARG A 161 1.24 19.03 -19.29
CA ARG A 161 2.04 18.67 -20.47
C ARG A 161 1.90 19.69 -21.61
N CYS A 162 0.71 20.26 -21.79
CA CYS A 162 0.45 21.22 -22.86
C CYS A 162 1.03 22.62 -22.57
N GLN A 163 1.38 22.93 -21.32
CA GLN A 163 1.86 24.26 -20.91
C GLN A 163 3.40 24.35 -20.88
N GLU A 164 4.12 23.25 -20.66
CA GLU A 164 5.58 23.23 -20.59
C GLU A 164 6.23 22.89 -21.95
N LEU A 165 6.59 23.93 -22.71
CA LEU A 165 7.44 23.81 -23.91
C LEU A 165 8.96 23.77 -23.61
N ASP A 166 9.38 23.95 -22.35
CA ASP A 166 10.80 24.05 -21.97
C ASP A 166 11.27 22.89 -21.06
N GLY A 167 11.64 21.78 -21.69
CA GLY A 167 12.84 20.98 -21.37
C GLY A 167 13.03 20.28 -20.00
N ILE A 168 12.25 20.54 -18.95
CA ILE A 168 12.44 19.91 -17.63
C ILE A 168 11.44 18.76 -17.45
N GLN A 169 11.95 17.55 -17.21
CA GLN A 169 11.18 16.33 -17.00
C GLN A 169 10.60 16.26 -15.58
N SER A 170 9.55 17.03 -15.30
CA SER A 170 8.64 16.69 -14.19
C SER A 170 7.87 15.40 -14.52
N ILE A 171 7.29 14.73 -13.53
CA ILE A 171 6.50 13.50 -13.70
C ILE A 171 5.20 13.83 -14.45
N LYS A 172 5.24 13.93 -15.78
CA LYS A 172 4.16 14.58 -16.54
C LYS A 172 2.92 13.71 -16.79
N SER A 173 2.82 12.51 -16.22
CA SER A 173 1.63 11.67 -16.45
C SER A 173 1.43 10.66 -15.34
N PHE A 174 0.18 10.27 -15.13
CA PHE A 174 -0.20 9.30 -14.12
C PHE A 174 0.60 7.98 -14.19
N PRO A 175 0.87 7.35 -15.36
CA PRO A 175 1.69 6.15 -15.40
C PRO A 175 3.12 6.37 -14.90
N CYS A 176 3.70 7.55 -15.15
CA CYS A 176 5.03 7.91 -14.66
C CYS A 176 5.04 8.10 -13.14
N LEU A 177 4.01 8.75 -12.60
CA LEU A 177 3.84 8.93 -11.15
C LEU A 177 3.72 7.59 -10.44
N ILE A 178 2.82 6.73 -10.93
CA ILE A 178 2.62 5.40 -10.35
C ILE A 178 3.89 4.56 -10.47
N SER A 179 4.59 4.61 -11.62
CA SER A 179 5.85 3.89 -11.80
C SER A 179 6.93 4.37 -10.83
N ASN A 180 7.08 5.68 -10.61
CA ASN A 180 8.03 6.24 -9.67
C ASN A 180 7.72 5.81 -8.22
N LEU A 181 6.46 5.98 -7.78
CA LEU A 181 6.03 5.55 -6.45
C LEU A 181 6.19 4.04 -6.24
N THR A 182 5.92 3.23 -7.27
CA THR A 182 6.10 1.77 -7.23
C THR A 182 7.58 1.39 -7.15
N MET A 183 8.46 2.07 -7.90
CA MET A 183 9.90 1.86 -7.81
C MET A 183 10.43 2.12 -6.40
N HIS A 184 9.95 3.17 -5.74
CA HIS A 184 10.31 3.44 -4.35
C HIS A 184 9.74 2.38 -3.39
N LEU A 185 8.50 1.96 -3.62
CA LEU A 185 7.86 0.90 -2.83
C LEU A 185 8.61 -0.43 -2.90
N GLU A 186 9.28 -0.72 -4.02
CA GLU A 186 10.14 -1.92 -4.18
C GLU A 186 11.48 -1.78 -3.47
N ARG A 187 12.11 -0.59 -3.56
CA ARG A 187 13.42 -0.33 -2.97
C ARG A 187 13.40 -0.32 -1.44
N VAL A 188 12.32 0.17 -0.84
CA VAL A 188 12.19 0.32 0.62
C VAL A 188 12.34 -1.02 1.35
N PRO A 189 11.54 -2.08 1.04
CA PRO A 189 11.74 -3.39 1.66
C PRO A 189 13.11 -4.00 1.34
N GLU A 190 13.60 -3.86 0.10
CA GLU A 190 14.88 -4.44 -0.28
C GLU A 190 16.05 -3.85 0.52
N GLN A 191 16.08 -2.52 0.67
CA GLN A 191 17.13 -1.83 1.42
C GLN A 191 17.03 -2.11 2.92
N ASN A 192 15.82 -2.06 3.49
CA ASN A 192 15.64 -2.35 4.92
C ASN A 192 15.92 -3.81 5.27
N SER A 193 15.64 -4.75 4.36
CA SER A 193 15.97 -6.16 4.61
C SER A 193 17.46 -6.36 4.86
N LYS A 194 18.33 -5.59 4.20
CA LYS A 194 19.80 -5.68 4.36
C LYS A 194 20.28 -5.18 5.74
N LEU A 195 19.45 -4.45 6.48
CA LEU A 195 19.74 -3.96 7.83
C LEU A 195 19.37 -4.99 8.91
N LEU A 196 18.58 -6.01 8.57
CA LEU A 196 18.17 -7.03 9.52
C LEU A 196 19.30 -8.04 9.75
N VAL A 197 19.53 -8.36 11.03
CA VAL A 197 20.65 -9.19 11.49
C VAL A 197 20.63 -10.62 10.94
N HIS A 198 19.44 -11.23 10.89
CA HIS A 198 19.28 -12.64 10.54
C HIS A 198 18.73 -12.80 9.12
N LYS A 199 19.39 -13.61 8.29
CA LYS A 199 19.02 -13.83 6.89
C LYS A 199 17.61 -14.42 6.75
N GLU A 200 17.22 -15.28 7.68
CA GLU A 200 15.90 -15.89 7.78
C GLU A 200 14.80 -14.85 8.00
N LEU A 201 15.10 -13.84 8.84
CA LEU A 201 14.18 -12.73 9.13
C LEU A 201 14.03 -11.81 7.91
N GLN A 202 15.09 -11.63 7.11
CA GLN A 202 15.05 -10.87 5.85
C GLN A 202 14.00 -11.43 4.90
N TYR A 203 13.96 -12.76 4.73
CA TYR A 203 12.99 -13.40 3.84
C TYR A 203 11.54 -13.22 4.33
N ILE A 204 11.29 -13.34 5.63
CA ILE A 204 9.95 -13.13 6.20
C ILE A 204 9.52 -11.66 6.02
N PHE A 205 10.41 -10.72 6.33
CA PHE A 205 10.15 -9.29 6.13
C PHE A 205 9.83 -8.96 4.67
N LEU A 206 10.62 -9.48 3.72
CA LEU A 206 10.37 -9.29 2.29
C LEU A 206 9.02 -9.88 1.87
N MET A 207 8.71 -11.11 2.27
CA MET A 207 7.41 -11.74 1.95
C MET A 207 6.23 -10.94 2.53
N ASN A 208 6.31 -10.48 3.77
CA ASN A 208 5.27 -9.67 4.40
C ASN A 208 5.02 -8.36 3.65
N ASN A 209 6.09 -7.66 3.28
CA ASN A 209 5.97 -6.41 2.53
C ASN A 209 5.43 -6.65 1.11
N LEU A 210 5.95 -7.64 0.38
CA LEU A 210 5.47 -7.97 -0.97
C LEU A 210 4.00 -8.40 -0.98
N GLN A 211 3.61 -9.25 -0.03
CA GLN A 211 2.23 -9.72 0.11
C GLN A 211 1.28 -8.56 0.44
N PHE A 212 1.71 -7.64 1.31
CA PHE A 212 0.93 -6.43 1.60
C PHE A 212 0.75 -5.55 0.36
N ILE A 213 1.81 -5.33 -0.43
CA ILE A 213 1.72 -4.53 -1.66
C ILE A 213 0.76 -5.18 -2.66
N LEU A 214 0.85 -6.50 -2.86
CA LEU A 214 -0.09 -7.25 -3.70
C LEU A 214 -1.52 -6.98 -3.27
N GLN A 215 -1.85 -7.22 -1.99
CA GLN A 215 -3.22 -7.02 -1.48
C GLN A 215 -3.72 -5.60 -1.65
N GLN A 216 -2.89 -4.59 -1.37
CA GLN A 216 -3.27 -3.19 -1.58
C GLN A 216 -3.62 -2.91 -3.04
N ALA A 217 -2.85 -3.47 -3.96
CA ALA A 217 -3.09 -3.30 -5.38
C ALA A 217 -4.33 -4.05 -5.87
N GLU A 218 -4.62 -5.25 -5.34
CA GLU A 218 -5.87 -5.95 -5.63
C GLU A 218 -7.09 -5.15 -5.16
N ASN A 219 -7.04 -4.64 -3.92
CA ASN A 219 -8.13 -3.87 -3.31
C ASN A 219 -8.36 -2.52 -3.98
N SER A 220 -7.31 -1.93 -4.57
CA SER A 220 -7.37 -0.62 -5.22
C SER A 220 -7.75 -0.69 -6.70
N GLY A 221 -7.97 -1.88 -7.26
CA GLY A 221 -8.24 -2.04 -8.69
C GLY A 221 -7.03 -1.81 -9.60
N LEU A 222 -5.80 -1.90 -9.05
CA LEU A 222 -4.56 -1.72 -9.80
C LEU A 222 -4.25 -2.89 -10.77
N LYS A 223 -5.11 -3.91 -10.84
CA LYS A 223 -4.93 -5.07 -11.75
C LYS A 223 -5.05 -4.71 -13.24
N GLU A 224 -5.83 -3.69 -13.58
CA GLU A 224 -6.22 -3.41 -14.97
C GLU A 224 -5.23 -2.56 -15.81
N PRO A 225 -4.52 -1.54 -15.28
CA PRO A 225 -3.71 -0.66 -16.14
C PRO A 225 -2.19 -0.89 -16.13
N THR A 226 -1.64 -1.73 -15.25
CA THR A 226 -0.17 -1.90 -15.10
C THR A 226 0.37 -3.21 -15.70
N GLY A 227 -0.51 -4.03 -16.30
CA GLY A 227 -0.16 -5.31 -16.91
C GLY A 227 -0.03 -6.44 -15.88
N TYR A 228 -0.45 -7.65 -16.28
CA TYR A 228 -0.38 -8.86 -15.44
C TYR A 228 1.05 -9.24 -14.97
N ASP A 229 2.08 -8.63 -15.57
CA ASP A 229 3.48 -8.99 -15.37
C ASP A 229 3.99 -8.72 -13.95
N TRP A 230 3.60 -7.60 -13.32
CA TRP A 230 4.10 -7.25 -11.99
C TRP A 230 3.50 -8.13 -10.88
N VAL A 231 2.22 -8.53 -10.98
CA VAL A 231 1.58 -9.45 -10.03
C VAL A 231 2.30 -10.79 -10.06
N VAL A 232 2.53 -11.33 -11.27
CA VAL A 232 3.24 -12.59 -11.46
C VAL A 232 4.67 -12.49 -10.94
N ARG A 233 5.35 -11.37 -11.18
CA ARG A 233 6.71 -11.13 -10.66
C ARG A 233 6.74 -11.13 -9.13
N TYR A 234 5.83 -10.43 -8.46
CA TYR A 234 5.79 -10.40 -7.00
C TYR A 234 5.44 -11.76 -6.40
N GLN A 235 4.49 -12.48 -6.99
CA GLN A 235 4.20 -13.86 -6.58
C GLN A 235 5.44 -14.74 -6.71
N LYS A 236 6.18 -14.68 -7.83
CA LYS A 236 7.44 -15.41 -8.00
C LYS A 236 8.49 -15.02 -6.95
N GLN A 237 8.60 -13.75 -6.61
CA GLN A 237 9.52 -13.30 -5.56
C GLN A 237 9.11 -13.84 -4.17
N ILE A 238 7.81 -13.87 -3.87
CA ILE A 238 7.31 -14.47 -2.63
C ILE A 238 7.63 -15.97 -2.59
N GLU A 239 7.39 -16.72 -3.68
CA GLU A 239 7.77 -18.14 -3.76
C GLU A 239 9.26 -18.36 -3.57
N HIS A 240 10.09 -17.55 -4.23
CA HIS A 240 11.54 -17.64 -4.11
C HIS A 240 12.01 -17.36 -2.67
N ASN A 241 11.50 -16.29 -2.05
CA ASN A 241 11.82 -15.98 -0.64
C ASN A 241 11.35 -17.07 0.31
N LEU A 242 10.20 -17.71 0.04
CA LEU A 242 9.72 -18.85 0.81
C LEU A 242 10.68 -20.04 0.69
N GLU A 243 11.11 -20.38 -0.53
CA GLU A 243 12.05 -21.48 -0.75
C GLU A 243 13.38 -21.23 -0.03
N GLU A 244 13.97 -20.04 -0.22
CA GLU A 244 15.23 -19.66 0.42
C GLU A 244 15.11 -19.63 1.95
N TYR A 245 13.99 -19.16 2.48
CA TYR A 245 13.69 -19.20 3.92
C TYR A 245 13.65 -20.64 4.45
N ILE A 246 12.99 -21.55 3.76
CA ILE A 246 12.92 -22.97 4.15
C ILE A 246 14.31 -23.60 4.09
N GLN A 247 15.10 -23.31 3.05
CA GLN A 247 16.46 -23.84 2.93
C GLN A 247 17.40 -23.29 4.00
N THR A 248 17.26 -22.02 4.35
CA THR A 248 18.12 -21.38 5.35
C THR A 248 17.74 -21.80 6.78
N SER A 249 16.45 -21.77 7.12
CA SER A 249 15.97 -22.00 8.50
C SER A 249 15.77 -23.48 8.85
N TRP A 250 15.14 -24.24 7.94
CA TRP A 250 14.53 -25.54 8.29
C TRP A 250 15.23 -26.74 7.64
N ALA A 251 15.94 -26.56 6.52
CA ALA A 251 16.74 -27.64 5.95
C ALA A 251 17.87 -28.12 6.89
N PRO A 252 18.60 -27.26 7.63
CA PRO A 252 19.58 -27.71 8.61
C PRO A 252 18.95 -28.55 9.72
N VAL A 253 17.77 -28.18 10.22
CA VAL A 253 17.01 -28.93 11.23
C VAL A 253 16.66 -30.33 10.71
N SER A 254 16.07 -30.41 9.51
CA SER A 254 15.71 -31.69 8.86
C SER A 254 16.92 -32.60 8.60
N SER A 255 18.10 -32.02 8.32
CA SER A 255 19.34 -32.76 8.01
C SER A 255 19.85 -33.65 9.16
N HIS A 256 19.44 -33.40 10.40
CA HIS A 256 19.79 -34.27 11.52
C HIS A 256 19.16 -35.65 11.42
N VAL A 257 17.98 -35.75 10.78
CA VAL A 257 17.20 -36.99 10.64
C VAL A 257 17.08 -37.47 9.19
N ALA A 258 17.39 -36.62 8.21
CA ALA A 258 17.41 -37.00 6.80
C ALA A 258 18.60 -37.93 6.47
N ASP A 259 18.31 -39.07 5.85
CA ASP A 259 19.26 -39.96 5.16
C ASP A 259 20.46 -40.54 5.95
N LYS A 260 20.42 -40.49 7.28
CA LYS A 260 21.45 -41.14 8.11
C LYS A 260 21.07 -42.58 8.43
N SER A 261 21.70 -43.51 7.70
CA SER A 261 21.69 -44.93 8.05
C SER A 261 22.37 -45.16 9.41
N ALA A 262 21.61 -45.07 10.51
CA ALA A 262 21.73 -45.84 11.75
C ALA A 262 23.10 -46.21 12.37
N LYS A 263 24.22 -45.57 11.99
CA LYS A 263 25.56 -45.99 12.38
C LYS A 263 26.32 -44.84 13.00
N GLN A 264 25.74 -44.24 14.04
CA GLN A 264 26.49 -43.38 14.94
C GLN A 264 26.83 -44.17 16.21
N PHE A 265 27.85 -45.02 16.11
CA PHE A 265 28.35 -45.90 17.19
C PHE A 265 29.24 -45.15 18.21
N SER A 266 28.93 -43.90 18.54
CA SER A 266 29.70 -43.14 19.53
C SER A 266 28.85 -42.88 20.76
N PHE A 267 29.19 -43.54 21.88
CA PHE A 267 28.59 -43.34 23.20
C PHE A 267 28.65 -41.88 23.71
N TRP A 268 29.47 -41.04 23.09
CA TRP A 268 29.73 -39.65 23.49
C TRP A 268 29.01 -38.59 22.63
N LYS A 269 28.30 -38.97 21.56
CA LYS A 269 27.56 -37.99 20.72
C LYS A 269 26.06 -38.06 20.99
N PRO A 270 25.36 -36.90 21.08
CA PRO A 270 23.90 -36.87 21.19
C PRO A 270 23.25 -37.63 20.03
N SER A 271 22.12 -38.30 20.29
CA SER A 271 21.38 -39.03 19.25
C SER A 271 20.92 -38.07 18.14
N CYS A 272 20.67 -38.58 16.93
CA CYS A 272 20.13 -37.75 15.83
C CYS A 272 18.81 -37.07 16.24
N VAL A 273 17.98 -37.77 17.02
CA VAL A 273 16.74 -37.22 17.59
C VAL A 273 17.03 -36.06 18.53
N GLN A 274 18.00 -36.19 19.46
CA GLN A 274 18.35 -35.10 20.38
C GLN A 274 18.89 -33.87 19.64
N GLN A 275 19.73 -34.08 18.63
CA GLN A 275 20.25 -32.98 17.80
C GLN A 275 19.12 -32.29 17.03
N PHE A 276 18.22 -33.07 16.43
CA PHE A 276 17.03 -32.55 15.77
C PHE A 276 16.15 -31.74 16.73
N THR A 277 15.80 -32.30 17.89
CA THR A 277 14.94 -31.63 18.88
C THR A 277 15.56 -30.33 19.36
N THR A 278 16.88 -30.32 19.62
CA THR A 278 17.59 -29.12 20.04
C THR A 278 17.58 -28.05 18.94
N ALA A 279 17.90 -28.43 17.70
CA ALA A 279 17.89 -27.52 16.56
C ALA A 279 16.48 -26.98 16.25
N PHE A 280 15.47 -27.85 16.30
CA PHE A 280 14.07 -27.49 16.13
C PHE A 280 13.64 -26.46 17.18
N GLN A 281 13.89 -26.75 18.47
CA GLN A 281 13.48 -25.87 19.56
C GLN A 281 14.16 -24.51 19.46
N SER A 282 15.46 -24.49 19.13
CA SER A 282 16.20 -23.24 18.93
C SER A 282 15.60 -22.37 17.82
N VAL A 283 15.22 -22.97 16.68
CA VAL A 283 14.60 -22.23 15.58
C VAL A 283 13.18 -21.79 15.97
N TYR A 284 12.39 -22.71 16.54
CA TYR A 284 11.01 -22.45 16.95
C TYR A 284 10.92 -21.32 17.99
N ASP A 285 11.75 -21.34 19.03
CA ASP A 285 11.72 -20.34 20.11
C ASP A 285 12.02 -18.93 19.62
N ILE A 286 12.85 -18.79 18.58
CA ILE A 286 13.11 -17.49 17.94
C ILE A 286 11.93 -17.11 17.06
N GLN A 287 11.52 -18.00 16.15
CA GLN A 287 10.61 -17.66 15.06
C GLN A 287 9.13 -17.60 15.47
N ARG A 288 8.75 -18.19 16.61
CA ARG A 288 7.39 -18.05 17.18
C ARG A 288 7.02 -16.60 17.52
N HIS A 289 8.02 -15.76 17.79
CA HIS A 289 7.84 -14.33 18.10
C HIS A 289 7.82 -13.45 16.85
N TRP A 290 8.09 -14.02 15.68
CA TRP A 290 7.94 -13.28 14.44
C TRP A 290 6.47 -13.17 14.09
N LYS A 291 6.13 -12.18 13.29
CA LYS A 291 4.78 -11.88 12.85
C LYS A 291 4.67 -12.00 11.34
N VAL A 292 3.64 -12.69 10.87
CA VAL A 292 3.22 -12.72 9.47
C VAL A 292 1.77 -12.23 9.43
N PRO A 293 1.52 -10.94 9.12
CA PRO A 293 0.18 -10.36 9.24
C PRO A 293 -0.86 -11.00 8.33
N ASP A 294 -0.47 -11.45 7.13
CA ASP A 294 -1.39 -12.05 6.17
C ASP A 294 -1.68 -13.53 6.53
N PRO A 295 -2.94 -13.90 6.79
CA PRO A 295 -3.28 -15.26 7.19
C PRO A 295 -2.95 -16.32 6.12
N HIS A 296 -3.11 -15.99 4.83
CA HIS A 296 -2.83 -16.95 3.75
C HIS A 296 -1.34 -17.22 3.60
N LEU A 297 -0.51 -16.18 3.63
CA LEU A 297 0.95 -16.32 3.65
C LEU A 297 1.41 -17.09 4.90
N ARG A 298 0.80 -16.81 6.07
CA ARG A 298 1.10 -17.50 7.32
C ARG A 298 0.82 -19.00 7.24
N GLU A 299 -0.37 -19.36 6.77
CA GLU A 299 -0.76 -20.76 6.57
C GLU A 299 0.18 -21.46 5.59
N LYS A 300 0.51 -20.79 4.48
CA LYS A 300 1.43 -21.32 3.47
C LYS A 300 2.85 -21.55 4.02
N LEU A 301 3.36 -20.64 4.85
CA LEU A 301 4.63 -20.80 5.54
C LEU A 301 4.60 -22.03 6.46
N ARG A 302 3.59 -22.12 7.34
CA ARG A 302 3.41 -23.25 8.26
C ARG A 302 3.30 -24.59 7.53
N ALA A 303 2.52 -24.64 6.45
CA ALA A 303 2.38 -25.83 5.63
C ALA A 303 3.70 -26.25 4.97
N SER A 304 4.47 -25.28 4.46
CA SER A 304 5.78 -25.54 3.82
C SER A 304 6.82 -26.04 4.82
N ILE A 305 6.84 -25.47 6.03
CA ILE A 305 7.70 -25.93 7.12
C ILE A 305 7.31 -27.35 7.54
N SER A 306 6.01 -27.59 7.77
CA SER A 306 5.48 -28.91 8.15
C SER A 306 5.83 -29.97 7.12
N LYS A 307 5.64 -29.66 5.83
CA LYS A 307 6.01 -30.54 4.71
C LYS A 307 7.52 -30.85 4.68
N LYS A 308 8.38 -29.91 5.12
CA LYS A 308 9.83 -30.10 5.18
C LYS A 308 10.28 -30.93 6.38
N ILE A 309 9.61 -30.77 7.53
CA ILE A 309 10.10 -31.28 8.82
C ILE A 309 9.41 -32.60 9.21
N VAL A 310 8.08 -32.64 9.18
CA VAL A 310 7.29 -33.74 9.76
C VAL A 310 7.54 -35.08 9.06
N PRO A 311 7.58 -35.17 7.71
CA PRO A 311 7.83 -36.45 7.04
C PRO A 311 9.21 -37.03 7.38
N SER A 312 10.27 -36.22 7.34
CA SER A 312 11.64 -36.66 7.64
C SER A 312 11.79 -37.15 9.07
N TYR A 313 11.17 -36.45 10.03
CA TYR A 313 11.18 -36.87 11.42
C TYR A 313 10.41 -38.17 11.64
N SER A 314 9.18 -38.26 11.09
CA SER A 314 8.31 -39.44 11.23
C SER A 314 8.93 -40.69 10.61
N GLU A 315 9.54 -40.56 9.43
CA GLU A 315 10.23 -41.65 8.76
C GLU A 315 11.41 -42.17 9.59
N TYR A 316 12.20 -41.25 10.16
CA TYR A 316 13.30 -41.61 11.05
C TYR A 316 12.80 -42.38 12.28
N LEU A 317 11.76 -41.89 12.97
CA LEU A 317 11.21 -42.58 14.14
C LEU A 317 10.71 -43.98 13.82
N ASN A 318 10.07 -44.17 12.67
CA ASN A 318 9.57 -45.46 12.24
C ASN A 318 10.69 -46.47 11.96
N LYS A 319 11.80 -46.01 11.37
CA LYS A 319 13.00 -46.82 11.13
C LYS A 319 13.77 -47.12 12.43
N HIS A 320 13.67 -46.24 13.43
CA HIS A 320 14.46 -46.24 14.66
C HIS A 320 13.63 -46.42 15.94
N ARG A 321 12.81 -47.48 16.00
CA ARG A 321 11.90 -47.78 17.14
C ARG A 321 12.55 -47.94 18.52
N LYS A 322 13.88 -48.08 18.60
CA LYS A 322 14.61 -48.10 19.88
C LYS A 322 14.83 -46.68 20.40
N ASP A 323 15.13 -45.75 19.50
CA ASP A 323 15.29 -44.34 19.83
C ASP A 323 13.94 -43.70 20.16
N SER A 324 12.83 -44.24 19.61
CA SER A 324 11.45 -43.77 19.86
C SER A 324 10.96 -43.92 21.30
N ARG A 325 11.51 -44.84 22.08
CA ARG A 325 11.10 -45.09 23.48
C ARG A 325 11.66 -44.06 24.47
N SER A 326 12.64 -43.27 24.06
CA SER A 326 13.27 -42.20 24.85
C SER A 326 12.81 -40.79 24.45
N ILE A 327 11.80 -40.66 23.60
CA ILE A 327 11.44 -39.40 22.93
C ILE A 327 10.43 -38.61 23.74
N GLN A 328 10.73 -37.32 23.90
CA GLN A 328 9.86 -36.33 24.55
C GLN A 328 8.93 -35.58 23.58
N MET A 329 9.16 -35.66 22.27
CA MET A 329 8.42 -34.90 21.25
C MET A 329 7.98 -35.79 20.08
N THR A 330 6.68 -35.98 19.92
CA THR A 330 6.08 -36.78 18.85
C THR A 330 5.96 -35.99 17.54
N ALA A 331 5.67 -36.68 16.43
CA ALA A 331 5.36 -36.02 15.16
C ALA A 331 4.12 -35.11 15.27
N LYS A 332 3.16 -35.47 16.15
CA LYS A 332 1.98 -34.65 16.38
C LYS A 332 2.30 -33.37 17.16
N ASP A 333 3.16 -33.48 18.18
CA ASP A 333 3.63 -32.32 18.94
C ASP A 333 4.36 -31.32 18.03
N LEU A 334 5.13 -31.81 17.06
CA LEU A 334 5.76 -30.95 16.05
C LEU A 334 4.73 -30.19 15.20
N GLU A 335 3.69 -30.86 14.72
CA GLU A 335 2.63 -30.20 13.93
C GLU A 335 1.93 -29.11 14.75
N ASP A 336 1.62 -29.40 16.01
CA ASP A 336 0.92 -28.48 16.90
C ASP A 336 1.79 -27.26 17.20
N LEU A 337 3.09 -27.44 17.49
CA LEU A 337 4.03 -26.32 17.65
C LEU A 337 4.18 -25.51 16.36
N LEU A 338 4.35 -26.16 15.21
CA LEU A 338 4.49 -25.47 13.92
C LEU A 338 3.24 -24.66 13.55
N ALA A 339 2.06 -25.09 14.00
CA ALA A 339 0.81 -24.35 13.81
C ALA A 339 0.76 -23.03 14.60
N GLU A 340 1.60 -22.84 15.61
CA GLU A 340 1.68 -21.61 16.42
C GLU A 340 2.69 -20.58 15.87
N LEU A 341 3.53 -20.96 14.91
CA LEU A 341 4.55 -20.06 14.37
C LEU A 341 3.93 -18.82 13.72
N PHE A 342 4.58 -17.66 13.89
CA PHE A 342 4.23 -16.41 13.22
C PHE A 342 2.98 -15.65 13.74
N GLU A 343 2.53 -15.94 14.96
CA GLU A 343 1.44 -15.21 15.64
C GLU A 343 1.91 -13.96 16.42
N GLY A 344 3.21 -13.65 16.42
CA GLY A 344 3.84 -12.63 17.26
C GLY A 344 3.37 -11.19 17.06
#